data_AF-A0AAD7H1I7-F1
#
_entry.id   AF-A0AAD7H1I7-F1
#
_cell.length_a   1.000
_cell.length_b   1.000
_cell.length_c   1.000
_cell.angle_alpha   90.00
_cell.angle_beta   90.00
_cell.angle_gamma   90.00
#
_symmetry.space_group_name_H-M   'P 1'
#
loop_
_entity.id
_entity.type
_entity.pdbx_description
1 polymer ?
#
loop_
_entity_poly.entity_id
_entity_poly.type
_entity_poly.pdbx_seq_one_letter_code
_entity_poly.pdbx_strand_id
1 'polypeptide(L)'
;MSTMQAISLCASSERPKRLVFISSTSVLDTPFYQSPENQPVSETDELDGAREGLPNGYSQTKWVAEQILREAGRRGLDGCVVRSCYVVGDRETGACNTDDFIWRVVKASVELGCAPLLEGAGLELNAVPVGDIARIVAKVSGASGGGMMTTVNVTAPTLPSFNAIHASLQPTIPMVPYAEWLARLKERKTKTALAPLLHLIFAGILQQKSVRLGCANLRAVMGSEEEMDTLSVTPESIKMYLEWLKGVGWLDGGEESDMQTGGLDEQWFSGRHDEDGATGLCGAGDMVVRINEVMVSVMAHNTAKVETACSANAS
;
A
#
# COMPACT_ATOMS: atom_id res chain seq x y z
N MET A 1 0.16 19.00 -1.90
CA MET A 1 0.82 19.51 -0.67
C MET A 1 1.98 18.57 -0.33
N SER A 2 3.19 19.09 -0.12
CA SER A 2 4.36 18.28 0.26
C SER A 2 4.46 18.05 1.78
N THR A 3 5.30 17.10 2.22
CA THR A 3 5.55 16.83 3.66
C THR A 3 6.03 18.09 4.39
N MET A 4 6.94 18.87 3.77
CA MET A 4 7.43 20.12 4.36
C MET A 4 6.33 21.18 4.47
N GLN A 5 5.44 21.27 3.48
CA GLN A 5 4.29 22.18 3.54
C GLN A 5 3.29 21.77 4.63
N ALA A 6 3.04 20.48 4.80
CA ALA A 6 2.18 19.97 5.88
C ALA A 6 2.76 20.28 7.27
N ILE A 7 4.07 20.05 7.45
CA ILE A 7 4.77 20.43 8.69
C ILE A 7 4.69 21.94 8.92
N SER A 8 4.96 22.75 7.89
CA SER A 8 4.86 24.20 7.99
C SER A 8 3.46 24.65 8.39
N LEU A 9 2.41 24.05 7.82
CA LEU A 9 1.02 24.34 8.16
C LEU A 9 0.69 23.98 9.62
N CYS A 10 1.21 22.86 10.12
CA CYS A 10 1.06 22.47 11.51
C CYS A 10 1.80 23.41 12.47
N ALA A 11 3.02 23.80 12.11
CA ALA A 11 3.88 24.65 12.93
C ALA A 11 3.44 26.12 12.96
N SER A 12 2.83 26.63 11.88
CA SER A 12 2.42 28.04 11.77
C SER A 12 0.97 28.31 12.23
N SER A 13 0.26 27.28 12.69
CA SER A 13 -1.15 27.40 13.10
C SER A 13 -1.27 27.85 14.55
N GLU A 14 -2.17 28.80 14.82
CA GLU A 14 -2.50 29.24 16.20
C GLU A 14 -3.05 28.10 17.06
N ARG A 15 -3.74 27.14 16.43
CA ARG A 15 -4.22 25.93 17.09
C ARG A 15 -3.27 24.76 16.80
N PRO A 16 -2.83 24.01 17.82
CA PRO A 16 -2.04 22.79 17.61
C PRO A 16 -2.75 21.84 16.65
N LYS A 17 -2.01 21.35 15.65
CA LYS A 17 -2.49 20.35 14.69
C LYS A 17 -1.70 19.07 14.88
N ARG A 18 -2.40 17.95 14.95
CA ARG A 18 -1.79 16.62 14.90
C ARG A 18 -1.58 16.24 13.45
N LEU A 19 -0.37 15.81 13.08
CA LEU A 19 -0.06 15.37 11.72
C LEU A 19 0.02 13.85 11.65
N VAL A 20 -0.87 13.23 10.86
CA VAL A 20 -0.77 11.80 10.53
C VAL A 20 -0.17 11.66 9.13
N PHE A 21 0.98 10.99 9.05
CA PHE A 21 1.69 10.75 7.80
C PHE A 21 1.64 9.28 7.43
N ILE A 22 1.08 8.98 6.26
CA ILE A 22 1.06 7.62 5.72
C ILE A 22 2.39 7.36 5.02
N SER A 23 3.27 6.66 5.72
CA SER A 23 4.51 6.12 5.20
C SER A 23 4.29 4.70 4.65
N SER A 24 5.37 3.97 4.43
CA SER A 24 5.36 2.60 3.92
C SER A 24 6.40 1.75 4.64
N THR A 25 6.13 0.47 4.81
CA THR A 25 7.12 -0.51 5.29
C THR A 25 8.34 -0.61 4.36
N SER A 26 8.22 -0.12 3.11
CA SER A 26 9.33 -0.08 2.15
C SER A 26 10.51 0.80 2.57
N VAL A 27 10.36 1.65 3.59
CA VAL A 27 11.48 2.36 4.22
C VAL A 27 12.46 1.41 4.94
N LEU A 28 12.11 0.13 5.05
CA LEU A 28 12.90 -0.93 5.66
C LEU A 28 13.45 -1.91 4.63
N ASP A 29 13.26 -1.66 3.33
CA ASP A 29 13.64 -2.60 2.26
C ASP A 29 15.15 -2.58 1.98
N THR A 30 15.96 -2.87 2.99
CA THR A 30 17.40 -3.03 2.85
C THR A 30 17.83 -4.40 3.35
N PRO A 31 18.95 -4.94 2.84
CA PRO A 31 19.53 -6.18 3.36
C PRO A 31 19.78 -6.14 4.86
N PHE A 32 20.03 -4.94 5.42
CA PHE A 32 20.20 -4.75 6.85
C PHE A 32 18.96 -5.22 7.61
N TYR A 33 17.75 -4.77 7.28
CA TYR A 33 16.53 -5.12 8.02
C TYR A 33 15.92 -6.47 7.63
N GLN A 34 16.30 -7.02 6.47
CA GLN A 34 15.79 -8.31 5.96
C GLN A 34 16.56 -9.52 6.50
N SER A 35 17.61 -9.32 7.30
CA SER A 35 18.38 -10.42 7.89
C SER A 35 17.51 -11.25 8.84
N PRO A 36 17.47 -12.59 8.71
CA PRO A 36 16.68 -13.45 9.58
C PRO A 36 17.20 -13.50 11.02
N GLU A 37 18.47 -13.14 11.24
CA GLU A 37 19.08 -13.05 12.57
C GLU A 37 18.62 -11.81 13.33
N ASN A 38 18.04 -10.83 12.64
CA ASN A 38 17.59 -9.61 13.29
C ASN A 38 16.29 -9.84 14.07
N GLN A 39 16.19 -9.09 15.16
CA GLN A 39 14.93 -8.94 15.86
C GLN A 39 13.92 -8.19 14.97
N PRO A 40 12.61 -8.40 15.17
CA PRO A 40 11.60 -7.61 14.50
C PRO A 40 11.84 -6.11 14.73
N VAL A 41 11.78 -5.31 13.65
CA VAL A 41 12.03 -3.87 13.71
C VAL A 41 10.94 -3.20 14.54
N SER A 42 11.32 -2.58 15.65
CA SER A 42 10.40 -1.87 16.53
C SER A 42 9.92 -0.57 15.89
N GLU A 43 8.74 -0.12 16.29
CA GLU A 43 8.20 1.19 15.91
C GLU A 43 9.02 2.36 16.49
N THR A 44 9.82 2.09 17.53
CA THR A 44 10.71 3.07 18.17
C THR A 44 12.12 3.08 17.59
N ASP A 45 12.46 2.15 16.70
CA ASP A 45 13.81 2.05 16.16
C ASP A 45 14.15 3.27 15.28
N GLU A 46 15.42 3.64 15.30
CA GLU A 46 15.98 4.57 14.33
C GLU A 46 16.20 3.85 12.98
N LEU A 47 16.07 4.59 11.89
CA LEU A 47 16.10 4.03 10.53
C LEU A 47 17.45 4.19 9.81
N ASP A 48 18.55 4.29 10.56
CA ASP A 48 19.89 4.51 9.97
C ASP A 48 20.33 3.40 9.02
N GLY A 49 19.89 2.16 9.26
CA GLY A 49 20.14 1.00 8.39
C GLY A 49 19.46 1.08 7.01
N ALA A 50 18.62 2.09 6.79
CA ALA A 50 17.97 2.38 5.51
C ALA A 50 18.41 3.71 4.89
N ARG A 51 19.43 4.37 5.46
CA ARG A 51 20.02 5.58 4.88
C ARG A 51 20.58 5.32 3.48
N GLU A 52 21.10 4.13 3.26
CA GLU A 52 21.62 3.65 1.97
C GLU A 52 21.02 2.29 1.64
N GLY A 53 21.03 1.92 0.36
CA GLY A 53 20.60 0.59 -0.08
C GLY A 53 19.10 0.40 -0.31
N LEU A 54 18.29 1.46 -0.19
CA LEU A 54 16.88 1.40 -0.59
C LEU A 54 16.72 1.24 -2.11
N PRO A 55 15.84 0.34 -2.58
CA PRO A 55 15.88 -0.16 -3.95
C PRO A 55 15.31 0.79 -5.00
N ASN A 56 14.51 1.78 -4.60
CA ASN A 56 13.83 2.68 -5.52
C ASN A 56 13.55 4.06 -4.91
N GLY A 57 13.21 5.03 -5.77
CA GLY A 57 12.92 6.40 -5.36
C GLY A 57 11.71 6.54 -4.44
N TYR A 58 10.72 5.63 -4.53
CA TYR A 58 9.57 5.66 -3.64
C TYR A 58 9.99 5.38 -2.19
N SER A 59 10.72 4.29 -1.94
CA SER A 59 11.24 3.96 -0.61
C SER A 59 12.13 5.07 -0.06
N GLN A 60 13.00 5.64 -0.92
CA GLN A 60 13.88 6.75 -0.55
C GLN A 60 13.09 8.01 -0.12
N THR A 61 12.06 8.40 -0.88
CA THR A 61 11.25 9.58 -0.54
C THR A 61 10.46 9.40 0.75
N LYS A 62 9.89 8.21 0.98
CA LYS A 62 9.21 7.88 2.25
C LYS A 62 10.18 7.89 3.42
N TRP A 63 11.38 7.33 3.26
CA TRP A 63 12.41 7.33 4.30
C TRP A 63 12.83 8.75 4.67
N VAL A 64 13.12 9.61 3.69
CA VAL A 64 13.48 11.02 3.93
C VAL A 64 12.34 11.76 4.64
N ALA A 65 11.08 11.54 4.22
CA ALA A 65 9.93 12.14 4.88
C ALA A 65 9.81 11.72 6.36
N GLU A 66 10.06 10.44 6.68
CA GLU A 66 10.11 9.98 8.07
C GLU A 66 11.21 10.66 8.87
N GLN A 67 12.42 10.82 8.32
CA GLN A 67 13.52 11.50 9.02
C GLN A 67 13.14 12.94 9.38
N ILE A 68 12.55 13.66 8.43
CA ILE A 68 12.09 15.05 8.63
C ILE A 68 10.99 15.10 9.70
N LEU A 69 10.02 14.18 9.65
CA LEU A 69 8.91 14.13 10.62
C LEU A 69 9.36 13.73 12.02
N ARG A 70 10.35 12.83 12.14
CA ARG A 70 10.99 12.48 13.41
C ARG A 70 11.66 13.69 14.02
N GLU A 71 12.43 14.44 13.23
CA GLU A 71 13.05 15.67 13.70
C GLU A 71 12.02 16.75 14.07
N ALA A 72 10.95 16.92 13.28
CA ALA A 72 9.86 17.81 13.65
C ALA A 72 9.19 17.38 14.97
N GLY A 73 9.02 16.07 15.17
CA GLY A 73 8.51 15.48 16.42
C GLY A 73 9.41 15.80 17.62
N ARG A 74 10.73 15.69 17.47
CA ARG A 74 11.70 16.11 18.51
C ARG A 74 11.59 17.59 18.86
N ARG A 75 11.08 18.42 17.95
CA ARG A 75 10.81 19.85 18.14
C ARG A 75 9.38 20.16 18.61
N GLY A 76 8.59 19.13 18.97
CA GLY A 76 7.27 19.29 19.55
C GLY A 76 6.10 19.15 18.57
N LEU A 77 6.33 18.75 17.32
CA LEU A 77 5.23 18.39 16.43
C LEU A 77 4.58 17.09 16.91
N ASP A 78 3.29 17.17 17.25
CA ASP A 78 2.50 15.99 17.60
C ASP A 78 1.97 15.28 16.35
N GLY A 79 2.03 13.96 16.34
CA GLY A 79 1.64 13.20 15.16
C GLY A 79 1.92 11.71 15.22
N CYS A 80 1.60 11.04 14.13
CA CYS A 80 1.86 9.61 13.94
C CYS A 80 2.29 9.33 12.51
N VAL A 81 3.37 8.55 12.36
CA VAL A 81 3.77 7.92 11.10
C VAL A 81 3.14 6.54 11.02
N VAL A 82 2.24 6.32 10.06
CA VAL A 82 1.66 5.00 9.79
C VAL A 82 2.44 4.37 8.64
N ARG A 83 3.31 3.40 8.93
CA ARG A 83 4.02 2.61 7.92
C ARG A 83 3.08 1.55 7.37
N SER A 84 2.39 1.89 6.29
CA SER A 84 1.49 0.97 5.60
C SER A 84 2.27 -0.14 4.90
N CYS A 85 1.70 -1.33 4.90
CA CYS A 85 2.10 -2.42 4.03
C CYS A 85 1.35 -2.34 2.69
N TYR A 86 1.33 -3.42 1.92
CA TYR A 86 0.53 -3.45 0.70
C TYR A 86 -0.96 -3.29 1.05
N VAL A 87 -1.65 -2.44 0.32
CA VAL A 87 -3.08 -2.18 0.55
C VAL A 87 -3.87 -2.91 -0.52
N VAL A 88 -4.64 -3.91 -0.09
CA VAL A 88 -5.47 -4.73 -0.99
C VAL A 88 -6.93 -4.31 -0.92
N GLY A 89 -7.77 -5.07 -1.62
CA GLY A 89 -9.16 -4.70 -1.83
C GLY A 89 -9.97 -4.57 -0.55
N ASP A 90 -11.12 -3.91 -0.69
CA ASP A 90 -12.09 -3.76 0.37
C ASP A 90 -12.67 -5.11 0.82
N ARG A 91 -12.78 -5.33 2.13
CA ARG A 91 -13.17 -6.62 2.72
C ARG A 91 -14.65 -6.96 2.50
N GLU A 92 -15.52 -5.99 2.25
CA GLU A 92 -16.96 -6.22 2.08
C GLU A 92 -17.35 -6.35 0.62
N THR A 93 -16.76 -5.51 -0.24
CA THR A 93 -17.13 -5.38 -1.65
C THR A 93 -16.18 -6.10 -2.60
N GLY A 94 -14.96 -6.39 -2.16
CA GLY A 94 -13.88 -6.90 -3.00
C GLY A 94 -13.23 -5.84 -3.89
N ALA A 95 -13.65 -4.58 -3.80
CA ALA A 95 -13.19 -3.52 -4.68
C ALA A 95 -11.68 -3.33 -4.58
N CYS A 96 -11.00 -3.43 -5.73
CA CYS A 96 -9.54 -3.37 -5.83
C CYS A 96 -9.09 -2.21 -6.72
N ASN A 97 -7.91 -1.64 -6.44
CA ASN A 97 -7.26 -0.75 -7.39
C ASN A 97 -6.59 -1.58 -8.48
N THR A 98 -7.15 -1.63 -9.69
CA THR A 98 -6.59 -2.41 -10.82
C THR A 98 -5.18 -1.98 -11.22
N ASP A 99 -4.81 -0.72 -10.94
CA ASP A 99 -3.47 -0.21 -11.21
C ASP A 99 -2.43 -0.67 -10.18
N ASP A 100 -2.83 -1.33 -9.09
CA ASP A 100 -1.92 -1.81 -8.06
C ASP A 100 -0.97 -2.92 -8.58
N PHE A 101 0.25 -2.91 -8.05
CA PHE A 101 1.30 -3.86 -8.39
C PHE A 101 0.85 -5.32 -8.27
N ILE A 102 0.14 -5.68 -7.19
CA ILE A 102 -0.28 -7.07 -6.94
C ILE A 102 -1.20 -7.55 -8.06
N TRP A 103 -2.21 -6.75 -8.41
CA TRP A 103 -3.21 -7.12 -9.41
C TRP A 103 -2.68 -7.07 -10.83
N ARG A 104 -1.67 -6.24 -11.11
CA ARG A 104 -0.91 -6.28 -12.35
C ARG A 104 -0.08 -7.56 -12.49
N VAL A 105 0.53 -8.07 -11.41
CA VAL A 105 1.23 -9.37 -11.42
C VAL A 105 0.26 -10.51 -11.69
N VAL A 106 -0.90 -10.50 -11.04
CA VAL A 106 -1.96 -11.50 -11.26
C VAL A 106 -2.44 -11.45 -12.72
N LYS A 107 -2.73 -10.27 -13.24
CA LYS A 107 -3.15 -10.09 -14.64
C LYS A 107 -2.09 -10.57 -15.63
N ALA A 108 -0.83 -10.20 -15.42
CA ALA A 108 0.26 -10.68 -16.28
C ALA A 108 0.40 -12.21 -16.24
N SER A 109 0.15 -12.84 -15.09
CA SER A 109 0.14 -14.31 -14.99
C SER A 109 -1.00 -14.94 -15.79
N VAL A 110 -2.19 -14.34 -15.77
CA VAL A 110 -3.32 -14.77 -16.61
C VAL A 110 -3.00 -14.58 -18.09
N GLU A 111 -2.46 -13.44 -18.47
CA GLU A 111 -2.03 -13.11 -19.83
C GLU A 111 -0.94 -14.06 -20.38
N LEU A 112 -0.03 -14.51 -19.51
CA LEU A 112 1.03 -15.47 -19.83
C LEU A 112 0.55 -16.93 -19.79
N GLY A 113 -0.65 -17.19 -19.27
CA GLY A 113 -1.17 -18.53 -19.01
C GLY A 113 -0.36 -19.32 -17.98
N CYS A 114 0.44 -18.66 -17.15
CA CYS A 114 1.22 -19.27 -16.07
C CYS A 114 1.59 -18.24 -15.00
N ALA A 115 1.74 -18.69 -13.76
CA ALA A 115 2.12 -17.86 -12.62
C ALA A 115 3.55 -18.20 -12.13
N PRO A 116 4.26 -17.25 -11.51
CA PRO A 116 5.54 -17.55 -10.90
C PRO A 116 5.33 -18.33 -9.60
N LEU A 117 5.98 -19.48 -9.48
CA LEU A 117 6.16 -20.18 -8.22
C LEU A 117 7.26 -19.48 -7.43
N LEU A 118 6.90 -18.86 -6.31
CA LEU A 118 7.82 -18.19 -5.41
C LEU A 118 8.13 -19.10 -4.22
N GLU A 119 9.38 -19.54 -4.10
CA GLU A 119 9.82 -20.46 -3.05
C GLU A 119 10.86 -19.79 -2.15
N GLY A 120 10.68 -19.91 -0.83
CA GLY A 120 11.60 -19.37 0.16
C GLY A 120 10.87 -18.75 1.35
N ALA A 121 11.47 -18.88 2.54
CA ALA A 121 10.96 -18.24 3.75
C ALA A 121 11.09 -16.71 3.64
N GLY A 122 10.05 -15.99 4.08
CA GLY A 122 10.01 -14.52 4.05
C GLY A 122 9.39 -13.92 2.78
N LEU A 123 8.82 -14.73 1.87
CA LEU A 123 8.13 -14.25 0.67
C LEU A 123 6.62 -14.04 0.89
N GLU A 124 6.17 -14.08 2.14
CA GLU A 124 4.84 -13.69 2.52
C GLU A 124 4.61 -12.22 2.22
N LEU A 125 3.43 -11.90 1.71
CA LEU A 125 3.01 -10.56 1.37
C LEU A 125 2.40 -9.91 2.61
N ASN A 126 3.10 -8.93 3.20
CA ASN A 126 2.46 -8.08 4.20
C ASN A 126 1.42 -7.20 3.49
N ALA A 127 0.16 -7.62 3.55
CA ALA A 127 -0.97 -6.96 2.92
C ALA A 127 -2.15 -6.88 3.88
N VAL A 128 -2.88 -5.77 3.83
CA VAL A 128 -4.11 -5.56 4.61
C VAL A 128 -5.19 -4.90 3.76
N PRO A 129 -6.48 -5.10 4.07
CA PRO A 129 -7.57 -4.43 3.36
C PRO A 129 -7.54 -2.90 3.53
N VAL A 130 -7.99 -2.17 2.50
CA VAL A 130 -7.98 -0.70 2.51
C VAL A 130 -8.81 -0.07 3.64
N GLY A 131 -9.95 -0.67 3.98
CA GLY A 131 -10.81 -0.20 5.07
C GLY A 131 -10.10 -0.24 6.43
N ASP A 132 -9.22 -1.22 6.63
CA ASP A 132 -8.46 -1.38 7.86
C ASP A 132 -7.37 -0.33 8.02
N ILE A 133 -6.66 0.03 6.94
CA ILE A 133 -5.72 1.16 6.98
C ILE A 133 -6.47 2.45 7.31
N ALA A 134 -7.62 2.70 6.67
CA ALA A 134 -8.42 3.89 6.94
C ALA A 134 -8.84 3.96 8.41
N ARG A 135 -9.23 2.83 9.00
CA ARG A 135 -9.58 2.72 10.42
C ARG A 135 -8.38 2.98 11.34
N ILE A 136 -7.20 2.44 11.02
CA ILE A 136 -5.96 2.72 11.77
C ILE A 136 -5.64 4.22 11.73
N VAL A 137 -5.68 4.82 10.54
CA VAL A 137 -5.44 6.27 10.34
C VAL A 137 -6.43 7.11 11.15
N ALA A 138 -7.73 6.77 11.14
CA ALA A 138 -8.75 7.46 11.93
C ALA A 138 -8.46 7.35 13.44
N LYS A 139 -8.15 6.16 13.95
CA LYS A 139 -7.83 5.94 15.36
C LYS A 139 -6.60 6.73 15.80
N VAL A 140 -5.52 6.74 15.02
CA VAL A 140 -4.31 7.49 15.39
C VAL A 140 -4.46 9.00 15.26
N SER A 141 -5.41 9.46 14.43
CA SER A 141 -5.75 10.88 14.27
C SER A 141 -6.48 11.44 15.49
N GLY A 142 -7.32 10.63 16.15
CA GLY A 142 -8.06 11.01 17.36
C GLY A 142 -7.30 10.77 18.68
N ALA A 143 -6.14 10.12 18.64
CA ALA A 143 -5.38 9.81 19.84
C ALA A 143 -4.77 11.07 20.47
N SER A 144 -4.87 11.20 21.80
CA SER A 144 -4.22 12.26 22.56
C SER A 144 -2.70 12.07 22.55
N GLY A 145 -1.97 13.02 21.98
CA GLY A 145 -0.53 12.97 21.86
C GLY A 145 0.24 13.37 23.12
N GLY A 146 1.41 12.78 23.31
CA GLY A 146 2.40 13.17 24.33
C GLY A 146 3.38 14.25 23.85
N GLY A 147 3.09 14.96 22.75
CA GLY A 147 3.98 15.97 22.16
C GLY A 147 5.17 15.41 21.39
N MET A 148 5.01 14.24 20.76
CA MET A 148 6.05 13.62 19.93
C MET A 148 5.45 12.85 18.75
N MET A 149 6.24 12.67 17.70
CA MET A 149 5.86 11.87 16.54
C MET A 149 5.98 10.38 16.88
N THR A 150 4.86 9.64 16.92
CA THR A 150 4.87 8.18 17.09
C THR A 150 4.95 7.46 15.75
N THR A 151 5.17 6.15 15.76
CA THR A 151 5.15 5.32 14.55
C THR A 151 4.28 4.09 14.79
N VAL A 152 3.54 3.68 13.78
CA VAL A 152 2.76 2.44 13.75
C VAL A 152 3.22 1.61 12.55
N ASN A 153 3.73 0.41 12.81
CA ASN A 153 4.11 -0.56 11.79
C ASN A 153 2.88 -1.40 11.47
N VAL A 154 2.27 -1.21 10.29
CA VAL A 154 1.09 -1.99 9.91
C VAL A 154 1.51 -3.38 9.42
N THR A 155 0.94 -4.41 10.06
CA THR A 155 1.09 -5.81 9.68
C THR A 155 -0.13 -6.60 10.11
N ALA A 156 -0.41 -7.71 9.42
CA ALA A 156 -1.44 -8.65 9.83
C ALA A 156 -0.86 -9.84 10.62
N PRO A 157 -1.67 -10.51 11.46
CA PRO A 157 -1.33 -11.78 12.10
C PRO A 157 -1.03 -12.90 11.09
N THR A 158 -1.81 -12.97 10.01
CA THR A 158 -1.62 -13.94 8.92
C THR A 158 -1.34 -13.20 7.61
N LEU A 159 -0.24 -13.56 6.96
CA LEU A 159 0.20 -12.96 5.71
C LEU A 159 -0.08 -13.92 4.54
N PRO A 160 -0.79 -13.50 3.47
CA PRO A 160 -0.95 -14.31 2.28
C PRO A 160 0.37 -14.45 1.52
N SER A 161 0.46 -15.38 0.58
CA SER A 161 1.56 -15.44 -0.39
C SER A 161 1.02 -15.19 -1.80
N PHE A 162 1.88 -14.74 -2.72
CA PHE A 162 1.53 -14.69 -4.15
C PHE A 162 1.12 -16.06 -4.68
N ASN A 163 1.71 -17.15 -4.18
CA ASN A 163 1.30 -18.50 -4.55
C ASN A 163 -0.16 -18.77 -4.14
N ALA A 164 -0.57 -18.34 -2.94
CA ALA A 164 -1.96 -18.47 -2.49
C ALA A 164 -2.92 -17.66 -3.38
N ILE A 165 -2.55 -16.43 -3.75
CA ILE A 165 -3.33 -15.59 -4.66
C ILE A 165 -3.50 -16.28 -6.02
N HIS A 166 -2.42 -16.77 -6.62
CA HIS A 166 -2.47 -17.46 -7.90
C HIS A 166 -3.23 -18.80 -7.83
N ALA A 167 -3.12 -19.54 -6.72
CA ALA A 167 -3.85 -20.78 -6.50
C ALA A 167 -5.37 -20.57 -6.42
N SER A 168 -5.82 -19.37 -6.03
CA SER A 168 -7.24 -19.01 -5.98
C SER A 168 -7.84 -18.58 -7.34
N LEU A 169 -7.04 -18.49 -8.40
CA LEU A 169 -7.52 -18.13 -9.74
C LEU A 169 -8.47 -19.18 -10.33
N GLN A 170 -9.41 -18.73 -11.16
CA GLN A 170 -10.35 -19.58 -11.90
C GLN A 170 -10.54 -19.04 -13.34
N PRO A 171 -10.25 -19.80 -14.41
CA PRO A 171 -9.63 -21.12 -14.38
C PRO A 171 -8.24 -21.08 -13.73
N THR A 172 -7.80 -22.20 -13.17
CA THR A 172 -6.46 -22.31 -12.59
C THR A 172 -5.40 -22.22 -13.69
N ILE A 173 -4.30 -21.56 -13.38
CA ILE A 173 -3.12 -21.48 -14.26
C ILE A 173 -1.94 -22.23 -13.61
N PRO A 174 -1.08 -22.89 -14.40
CA PRO A 174 0.07 -23.59 -13.85
C PRO A 174 1.05 -22.60 -13.22
N MET A 175 1.59 -22.95 -12.04
CA MET A 175 2.73 -22.26 -11.46
C MET A 175 4.02 -22.88 -11.99
N VAL A 176 4.94 -22.05 -12.48
CA VAL A 176 6.23 -22.45 -13.06
C VAL A 176 7.38 -21.79 -12.29
N PRO A 177 8.61 -22.32 -12.33
CA PRO A 177 9.75 -21.69 -11.68
C PRO A 177 9.88 -20.21 -12.04
N TYR A 178 10.21 -19.35 -11.07
CA TYR A 178 10.28 -17.89 -11.28
C TYR A 178 11.13 -17.49 -12.48
N ALA A 179 12.27 -18.15 -12.70
CA ALA A 179 13.16 -17.88 -13.84
C ALA A 179 12.47 -18.18 -15.19
N GLU A 180 11.65 -19.22 -15.25
CA GLU A 180 10.86 -19.57 -16.45
C GLU A 180 9.75 -18.55 -16.70
N TRP A 181 9.00 -18.19 -15.65
CA TRP A 181 7.96 -17.14 -15.74
C TRP A 181 8.57 -15.81 -16.22
N LEU A 182 9.72 -15.43 -15.67
CA LEU A 182 10.44 -14.22 -16.03
C LEU A 182 10.93 -14.24 -17.49
N ALA A 183 11.36 -15.40 -18.01
CA ALA A 183 11.74 -15.55 -19.41
C ALA A 183 10.53 -15.33 -20.33
N ARG A 184 9.38 -15.96 -20.03
CA ARG A 184 8.14 -15.77 -20.79
C ARG A 184 7.65 -14.32 -20.76
N LEU A 185 7.76 -13.65 -19.61
CA LEU A 185 7.43 -12.22 -19.48
C LEU A 185 8.30 -11.34 -20.38
N LYS A 186 9.62 -11.62 -20.46
CA LYS A 186 10.55 -10.88 -21.33
C LYS A 186 10.23 -11.07 -22.82
N GLU A 187 9.81 -12.26 -23.23
CA GLU A 187 9.43 -12.57 -24.61
C GLU A 187 8.17 -11.80 -25.07
N ARG A 188 7.21 -11.56 -24.15
CA ARG A 188 5.97 -10.82 -24.43
C ARG A 188 6.18 -9.28 -24.54
N LYS A 189 7.41 -8.80 -24.30
CA LYS A 189 7.80 -7.37 -24.33
C LYS A 189 6.86 -6.49 -23.49
N THR A 190 6.66 -5.22 -23.86
CA THR A 190 5.79 -4.25 -23.15
C THR A 190 4.29 -4.46 -23.38
N LYS A 191 3.85 -5.63 -23.85
CA LYS A 191 2.43 -5.94 -24.10
C LYS A 191 1.81 -6.73 -22.95
N THR A 192 2.01 -6.26 -21.73
CA THR A 192 1.42 -6.86 -20.53
C THR A 192 0.96 -5.78 -19.59
N ALA A 193 0.02 -6.11 -18.71
CA ALA A 193 -0.38 -5.24 -17.61
C ALA A 193 0.79 -4.85 -16.68
N LEU A 194 1.91 -5.57 -16.75
CA LEU A 194 3.14 -5.25 -16.01
C LEU A 194 4.07 -4.27 -16.73
N ALA A 195 3.79 -3.88 -17.98
CA ALA A 195 4.69 -3.03 -18.77
C ALA A 195 5.20 -1.78 -18.02
N PRO A 196 4.37 -1.03 -17.27
CA PRO A 196 4.84 0.13 -16.51
C PRO A 196 5.78 -0.22 -15.35
N LEU A 197 5.72 -1.45 -14.85
CA LEU A 197 6.39 -1.92 -13.63
C LEU A 197 7.47 -2.98 -13.91
N LEU A 198 7.80 -3.26 -15.18
CA LEU A 198 8.80 -4.25 -15.56
C LEU A 198 10.16 -4.01 -14.89
N HIS A 199 10.53 -2.74 -14.70
CA HIS A 199 11.78 -2.37 -14.03
C HIS A 199 11.83 -2.88 -12.57
N LEU A 200 10.69 -2.90 -11.86
CA LEU A 200 10.60 -3.45 -10.49
C LEU A 200 10.71 -4.97 -10.50
N ILE A 201 10.06 -5.62 -11.47
CA ILE A 201 10.14 -7.08 -11.65
C ILE A 201 11.59 -7.49 -11.93
N PHE A 202 12.29 -6.78 -12.82
CA PHE A 202 13.68 -7.06 -13.16
C PHE A 202 14.66 -6.73 -12.03
N ALA A 203 14.29 -5.81 -11.12
CA ALA A 203 15.00 -5.59 -9.87
C ALA A 203 14.74 -6.69 -8.81
N GLY A 204 13.91 -7.68 -9.10
CA GLY A 204 13.67 -8.83 -8.23
C GLY A 204 12.66 -8.57 -7.11
N ILE A 205 11.77 -7.59 -7.26
CA ILE A 205 10.81 -7.21 -6.18
C ILE A 205 9.96 -8.39 -5.68
N LEU A 206 9.64 -9.36 -6.55
CA LEU A 206 8.87 -10.56 -6.17
C LEU A 206 9.68 -11.57 -5.35
N GLN A 207 11.01 -11.47 -5.35
CA GLN A 207 11.91 -12.33 -4.57
C GLN A 207 12.41 -11.63 -3.30
N GLN A 208 11.99 -10.38 -3.09
CA GLN A 208 12.37 -9.60 -1.92
C GLN A 208 11.66 -10.14 -0.68
N LYS A 209 12.43 -10.30 0.40
CA LYS A 209 11.87 -10.78 1.66
C LYS A 209 11.19 -9.66 2.44
N SER A 210 10.05 -9.98 3.02
CA SER A 210 9.36 -9.10 3.97
C SER A 210 10.18 -8.94 5.24
N VAL A 211 10.24 -7.71 5.73
CA VAL A 211 10.86 -7.38 7.01
C VAL A 211 9.96 -7.83 8.15
N ARG A 212 10.54 -8.40 9.20
CA ARG A 212 9.81 -8.73 10.43
C ARG A 212 9.56 -7.45 11.22
N LEU A 213 8.30 -7.16 11.52
CA LEU A 213 7.90 -5.92 12.19
C LEU A 213 7.47 -6.18 13.63
N GLY A 214 8.04 -5.41 14.56
CA GLY A 214 7.42 -5.17 15.86
C GLY A 214 6.23 -4.22 15.68
N CYS A 215 5.07 -4.56 16.25
CA CYS A 215 3.82 -3.85 16.04
C CYS A 215 3.08 -3.59 17.37
N ALA A 216 3.82 -3.12 18.38
CA ALA A 216 3.27 -2.89 19.72
C ALA A 216 2.28 -1.71 19.74
N ASN A 217 2.61 -0.62 19.06
CA ASN A 217 1.74 0.55 18.89
C ASN A 217 0.54 0.20 18.02
N LEU A 218 0.71 -0.60 16.95
CA LEU A 218 -0.43 -1.13 16.19
C LEU A 218 -1.41 -1.89 17.10
N ARG A 219 -0.91 -2.83 17.92
CA ARG A 219 -1.76 -3.58 18.86
C ARG A 219 -2.48 -2.65 19.84
N ALA A 220 -1.79 -1.63 20.35
CA ALA A 220 -2.40 -0.64 21.22
C ALA A 220 -3.50 0.18 20.52
N VAL A 221 -3.33 0.49 19.23
CA VAL A 221 -4.35 1.17 18.41
C VAL A 221 -5.56 0.28 18.14
N MET A 222 -5.32 -1.00 17.82
CA MET A 222 -6.39 -1.96 17.54
C MET A 222 -7.15 -2.36 18.81
N GLY A 223 -6.49 -2.42 19.96
CA GLY A 223 -7.14 -2.57 21.27
C GLY A 223 -7.65 -3.97 21.61
N SER A 224 -7.75 -4.88 20.64
CA SER A 224 -8.08 -6.30 20.86
C SER A 224 -7.45 -7.21 19.78
N GLU A 225 -7.31 -8.50 20.09
CA GLU A 225 -6.87 -9.50 19.12
C GLU A 225 -7.90 -9.70 18.00
N GLU A 226 -9.20 -9.61 18.30
CA GLU A 226 -10.27 -9.70 17.30
C GLU A 226 -10.16 -8.57 16.26
N GLU A 227 -9.84 -7.35 16.71
CA GLU A 227 -9.54 -6.24 15.81
C GLU A 227 -8.25 -6.49 15.00
N MET A 228 -7.20 -7.02 15.62
CA MET A 228 -5.96 -7.38 14.90
C MET A 228 -6.20 -8.44 13.82
N ASP A 229 -7.05 -9.43 14.08
CA ASP A 229 -7.36 -10.51 13.15
C ASP A 229 -8.05 -10.00 11.89
N THR A 230 -8.81 -8.90 11.99
CA THR A 230 -9.45 -8.29 10.81
C THR A 230 -8.47 -7.77 9.77
N LEU A 231 -7.21 -7.51 10.14
CA LEU A 231 -6.16 -7.10 9.23
C LEU A 231 -5.72 -8.24 8.28
N SER A 232 -5.98 -9.49 8.65
CA SER A 232 -5.55 -10.65 7.88
C SER A 232 -6.33 -10.79 6.58
N VAL A 233 -5.60 -10.98 5.48
CA VAL A 233 -6.18 -11.31 4.19
C VAL A 233 -6.40 -12.82 4.12
N THR A 234 -7.65 -13.26 4.21
CA THR A 234 -8.01 -14.68 4.20
C THR A 234 -8.17 -15.21 2.76
N PRO A 235 -8.17 -16.55 2.56
CA PRO A 235 -8.49 -17.14 1.26
C PRO A 235 -9.83 -16.67 0.68
N GLU A 236 -10.83 -16.44 1.53
CA GLU A 236 -12.14 -15.91 1.16
C GLU A 236 -12.04 -14.47 0.65
N SER A 237 -11.25 -13.62 1.33
CA SER A 237 -10.96 -12.26 0.85
C SER A 237 -10.29 -12.26 -0.51
N ILE A 238 -9.27 -13.12 -0.71
CA ILE A 238 -8.59 -13.28 -2.00
C ILE A 238 -9.58 -13.66 -3.09
N LYS A 239 -10.45 -14.65 -2.83
CA LYS A 239 -11.47 -15.07 -3.80
C LYS A 239 -12.39 -13.92 -4.18
N MET A 240 -12.85 -13.14 -3.20
CA MET A 240 -13.71 -11.98 -3.43
C MET A 240 -13.00 -10.89 -4.26
N TYR A 241 -11.71 -10.63 -4.01
CA TYR A 241 -10.92 -9.71 -4.84
C TYR A 241 -10.84 -10.18 -6.29
N LEU A 242 -10.54 -11.46 -6.51
CA LEU A 242 -10.46 -12.04 -7.85
C LEU A 242 -11.81 -12.06 -8.57
N GLU A 243 -12.91 -12.30 -7.85
CA GLU A 243 -14.28 -12.21 -8.38
C GLU A 243 -14.63 -10.79 -8.79
N TRP A 244 -14.29 -9.80 -7.96
CA TRP A 244 -14.49 -8.39 -8.29
C TRP A 244 -13.67 -7.99 -9.53
N LEU A 245 -12.39 -8.37 -9.59
CA LEU A 245 -11.51 -8.07 -10.73
C LEU A 245 -12.02 -8.71 -12.03
N LYS A 246 -12.64 -9.89 -11.98
CA LYS A 246 -13.34 -10.46 -13.14
C LYS A 246 -14.63 -9.71 -13.47
N GLY A 247 -15.39 -9.34 -12.45
CA GLY A 247 -16.65 -8.61 -12.60
C GLY A 247 -16.48 -7.27 -13.32
N VAL A 248 -15.34 -6.60 -13.11
CA VAL A 248 -14.97 -5.36 -13.81
C VAL A 248 -14.19 -5.59 -15.11
N GLY A 249 -14.03 -6.84 -15.55
CA GLY A 249 -13.34 -7.21 -16.80
C GLY A 249 -11.81 -7.08 -16.75
N TRP A 250 -11.20 -6.79 -15.60
CA TRP A 250 -9.75 -6.58 -15.49
C TRP A 250 -8.96 -7.84 -15.86
N LEU A 251 -9.46 -9.02 -15.45
CA LEU A 251 -8.80 -10.31 -15.69
C LEU A 251 -9.21 -10.99 -17.00
N ASP A 252 -10.01 -10.34 -17.85
CA ASP A 252 -10.35 -10.89 -19.15
C ASP A 252 -9.09 -10.87 -20.04
N GLY A 253 -8.74 -12.03 -20.62
CA GLY A 253 -7.47 -12.27 -21.30
C GLY A 253 -7.25 -11.54 -22.63
N GLY A 254 -7.96 -10.43 -22.88
CA GLY A 254 -7.74 -9.58 -24.04
C GLY A 254 -6.48 -8.72 -23.89
N GLU A 255 -5.79 -8.44 -25.00
CA GLU A 255 -4.86 -7.30 -25.06
C GLU A 255 -5.62 -6.05 -24.60
N GLU A 256 -4.97 -5.13 -23.86
CA GLU A 256 -5.55 -3.84 -23.44
C GLU A 256 -6.28 -3.17 -24.63
N SER A 257 -7.58 -3.44 -24.79
CA SER A 257 -8.49 -2.47 -25.34
C SER A 257 -8.54 -1.38 -24.29
N ASP A 258 -8.36 -0.12 -24.70
CA ASP A 258 -8.57 1.08 -23.88
C ASP A 258 -9.84 0.92 -23.02
N MET A 259 -9.70 0.30 -21.85
CA MET A 259 -10.75 0.23 -20.87
C MET A 259 -10.70 1.61 -20.22
N GLN A 260 -11.53 2.51 -20.75
CA GLN A 260 -12.05 3.60 -19.95
C GLN A 260 -12.43 2.99 -18.61
N THR A 261 -11.81 3.51 -17.55
CA THR A 261 -12.13 3.23 -16.15
C THR A 261 -13.64 3.21 -16.01
N GLY A 262 -14.22 2.00 -16.02
CA GLY A 262 -15.66 1.81 -15.96
C GLY A 262 -16.15 2.27 -14.59
N GLY A 263 -16.72 3.47 -14.54
CA GLY A 263 -17.61 3.89 -13.46
C GLY A 263 -16.94 4.23 -12.13
N LEU A 264 -15.91 5.07 -12.13
CA LEU A 264 -15.86 6.15 -11.14
C LEU A 264 -16.39 7.37 -11.89
N ASP A 265 -17.66 7.72 -11.67
CA ASP A 265 -18.34 8.83 -12.37
C ASP A 265 -17.42 10.05 -12.48
N GLU A 266 -17.45 10.77 -13.61
CA GLU A 266 -16.73 12.05 -13.77
C GLU A 266 -17.16 13.11 -12.72
N GLN A 267 -18.24 12.86 -11.98
CA GLN A 267 -18.65 13.61 -10.79
C GLN A 267 -17.76 13.39 -9.55
N TRP A 268 -16.97 12.31 -9.50
CA TRP A 268 -15.95 12.07 -8.46
C TRP A 268 -14.75 13.02 -8.60
N PHE A 269 -14.42 13.40 -9.84
CA PHE A 269 -13.23 14.21 -10.16
C PHE A 269 -13.54 15.70 -10.36
N SER A 270 -14.81 16.09 -10.57
CA SER A 270 -15.20 17.49 -10.78
C SER A 270 -15.51 18.24 -9.47
N GLY A 271 -14.52 18.31 -8.59
CA GLY A 271 -14.40 19.46 -7.72
C GLY A 271 -14.03 20.66 -8.59
N ARG A 272 -14.97 21.61 -8.78
CA ARG A 272 -14.81 22.85 -9.55
C ARG A 272 -13.37 23.39 -9.52
N HIS A 273 -12.67 23.24 -10.62
CA HIS A 273 -11.46 23.99 -10.92
C HIS A 273 -11.73 24.76 -12.20
N ASP A 274 -11.77 26.08 -12.06
CA ASP A 274 -11.74 27.01 -13.18
C ASP A 274 -10.49 26.73 -14.02
N GLU A 275 -10.71 26.71 -15.34
CA GLU A 275 -9.72 26.43 -16.37
C GLU A 275 -8.62 27.49 -16.38
N ASP A 276 -7.36 27.06 -16.41
CA ASP A 276 -6.31 27.71 -17.19
C ASP A 276 -5.22 26.69 -17.56
N GLY A 277 -5.01 26.54 -18.86
CA GLY A 277 -4.27 25.43 -19.46
C GLY A 277 -2.75 25.56 -19.40
N ALA A 278 -2.09 24.40 -19.33
CA ALA A 278 -0.76 24.20 -19.92
C ALA A 278 -0.52 22.70 -20.12
N THR A 279 -0.29 22.32 -21.38
CA THR A 279 0.11 20.99 -21.82
C THR A 279 1.57 20.73 -21.47
N GLY A 280 1.85 19.61 -20.78
CA GLY A 280 3.21 19.20 -20.41
C GLY A 280 3.30 17.69 -20.19
N LEU A 281 4.11 17.05 -21.03
CA LEU A 281 4.43 15.61 -21.09
C LEU A 281 4.67 14.96 -19.71
N CYS A 282 3.78 14.02 -19.33
CA CYS A 282 3.89 13.17 -18.13
C CYS A 282 5.03 12.13 -18.26
N GLY A 283 6.03 12.22 -17.39
CA GLY A 283 7.05 11.20 -17.18
C GLY A 283 6.68 10.24 -16.04
N ALA A 284 7.44 9.16 -15.87
CA ALA A 284 7.21 8.05 -14.92
C ALA A 284 6.98 8.43 -13.43
N GLY A 285 7.12 9.71 -13.05
CA GLY A 285 6.75 10.22 -11.73
C GLY A 285 5.23 10.32 -11.48
N ASP A 286 4.41 10.43 -12.52
CA ASP A 286 2.95 10.64 -12.36
C ASP A 286 2.18 9.39 -11.91
N MET A 287 2.71 8.20 -12.19
CA MET A 287 2.06 6.95 -11.79
C MET A 287 2.20 6.68 -10.28
N VAL A 288 3.31 7.11 -9.67
CA VAL A 288 3.58 6.94 -8.23
C VAL A 288 2.76 7.91 -7.38
N VAL A 289 2.50 9.11 -7.89
CA VAL A 289 1.62 10.10 -7.22
C VAL A 289 0.17 9.59 -7.20
N ARG A 290 -0.31 8.99 -8.30
CA ARG A 290 -1.68 8.47 -8.41
C ARG A 290 -2.01 7.35 -7.42
N ILE A 291 -1.08 6.43 -7.11
CA ILE A 291 -1.31 5.36 -6.12
C ILE A 291 -1.59 5.96 -4.73
N ASN A 292 -0.84 6.99 -4.35
CA ASN A 292 -0.97 7.64 -3.06
C ASN A 292 -2.22 8.52 -2.99
N GLU A 293 -2.64 9.14 -4.10
CA GLU A 293 -3.89 9.92 -4.21
C GLU A 293 -5.14 9.03 -4.15
N VAL A 294 -5.15 7.88 -4.82
CA VAL A 294 -6.25 6.89 -4.72
C VAL A 294 -6.37 6.38 -3.29
N MET A 295 -5.24 6.06 -2.64
CA MET A 295 -5.21 5.60 -1.25
C MET A 295 -5.72 6.68 -0.28
N VAL A 296 -5.27 7.93 -0.42
CA VAL A 296 -5.73 9.06 0.41
C VAL A 296 -7.20 9.42 0.14
N SER A 297 -7.68 9.32 -1.10
CA SER A 297 -9.08 9.62 -1.46
C SER A 297 -10.05 8.53 -0.99
N VAL A 298 -9.67 7.25 -1.09
CA VAL A 298 -10.46 6.13 -0.54
C VAL A 298 -10.47 6.18 0.99
N MET A 299 -9.34 6.54 1.62
CA MET A 299 -9.27 6.74 3.07
C MET A 299 -10.13 7.91 3.54
N ALA A 300 -10.07 9.07 2.87
CA ALA A 300 -10.88 10.23 3.24
C ALA A 300 -12.39 9.96 3.17
N HIS A 301 -12.84 9.22 2.15
CA HIS A 301 -14.25 8.83 2.01
C HIS A 301 -14.69 7.81 3.08
N ASN A 302 -13.83 6.85 3.43
CA ASN A 302 -14.12 5.88 4.48
C ASN A 302 -14.06 6.50 5.88
N THR A 303 -13.15 7.45 6.14
CA THR A 303 -13.12 8.23 7.39
C THR A 303 -14.42 9.02 7.56
N ALA A 304 -14.95 9.64 6.50
CA ALA A 304 -16.24 10.34 6.54
C ALA A 304 -17.42 9.40 6.88
N LYS A 305 -17.42 8.17 6.37
CA LYS A 305 -18.43 7.15 6.72
C LYS A 305 -18.32 6.71 8.18
N VAL A 306 -17.09 6.55 8.70
CA VAL A 306 -16.84 6.19 10.11
C VAL A 306 -17.24 7.32 11.06
N GLU A 307 -16.95 8.59 10.73
CA GLU A 307 -17.38 9.75 11.51
C GLU A 307 -18.91 9.87 11.55
N THR A 308 -19.58 9.60 10.42
CA THR A 308 -21.06 9.58 10.35
C THR A 308 -21.64 8.48 11.23
N ALA A 309 -21.05 7.28 11.23
CA ALA A 309 -21.46 6.17 12.10
C ALA A 309 -21.20 6.43 13.60
N CYS A 310 -20.09 7.08 13.96
CA CYS A 310 -19.81 7.49 15.34
C CYS A 310 -20.76 8.59 15.82
N SER A 311 -21.19 9.51 14.96
CA SER A 311 -22.16 10.55 15.31
C SER A 311 -23.58 10.01 15.53
N ALA A 312 -23.96 8.92 14.86
CA ALA A 312 -25.27 8.27 15.01
C ALA A 312 -25.41 7.44 16.29
N ASN A 313 -24.30 6.99 16.89
CA ASN A 313 -24.28 6.25 18.16
C ASN A 313 -24.10 7.14 19.40
N ALA A 314 -23.96 8.46 19.22
CA ALA A 314 -23.79 9.43 20.30
C ALA A 314 -25.07 10.24 20.60
N SER A 315 -26.21 9.84 20.03
CA SER A 315 -27.54 10.47 20.21
C SER A 315 -28.55 9.51 20.83
#